data_AF-A0A842HYI1-F1
#
_entry.id   AF-A0A842HYI1-F1
#
_cell.length_a   1.000
_cell.length_b   1.000
_cell.length_c   1.000
_cell.angle_alpha   90.00
_cell.angle_beta   90.00
_cell.angle_gamma   90.00
#
_symmetry.space_group_name_H-M   'P 1'
#
loop_
_entity.id
_entity.type
_entity.pdbx_description
1 polymer ?
#
loop_
_entity_poly.entity_id
_entity_poly.type
_entity_poly.pdbx_seq_one_letter_code
_entity_poly.pdbx_strand_id
1 'polypeptide(L)'
;MKLILSAGLAFGAIAIAQAPAAAQDAEAPTTDVADEAERLDPDAVRCERRAVTGSRARRIRVCMTNAQWETLRRDGNRDATDTIDNGTRIGLRGG
;
A
#
# COMPACT_ATOMS: atom_id res chain seq x y z
N MET A 1 -53.07 29.96 -10.69
CA MET A 1 -53.16 28.49 -10.75
C MET A 1 -51.89 27.98 -11.41
N LYS A 2 -51.17 27.08 -10.73
CA LYS A 2 -50.00 26.32 -11.19
C LYS A 2 -50.18 25.83 -12.63
N LEU A 3 -49.09 25.65 -13.40
CA LEU A 3 -48.72 24.38 -14.06
C LEU A 3 -47.42 24.53 -14.91
N ILE A 4 -46.42 23.72 -14.50
CA ILE A 4 -45.42 22.97 -15.30
C ILE A 4 -44.35 23.82 -16.05
N LEU A 5 -43.08 23.91 -15.66
CA LEU A 5 -42.03 22.92 -15.34
C LEU A 5 -41.71 21.92 -16.47
N SER A 6 -40.97 22.38 -17.48
CA SER A 6 -40.08 21.51 -18.29
C SER A 6 -39.23 22.36 -19.24
N ALA A 7 -38.14 22.93 -18.75
CA ALA A 7 -37.05 23.40 -19.60
C ALA A 7 -35.93 22.36 -19.52
N GLY A 8 -35.86 21.50 -20.54
CA GLY A 8 -34.77 20.56 -20.72
C GLY A 8 -33.45 21.32 -20.82
N LEU A 9 -32.67 21.30 -19.75
CA LEU A 9 -31.28 21.72 -19.77
C LEU A 9 -30.49 20.62 -20.48
N ALA A 10 -30.16 20.91 -21.73
CA ALA A 10 -29.26 20.15 -22.56
C ALA A 10 -27.97 19.85 -21.80
N PHE A 11 -27.73 18.57 -21.52
CA PHE A 11 -26.40 18.07 -21.16
C PHE A 11 -25.49 18.23 -22.38
N GLY A 12 -24.80 19.36 -22.45
CA GLY A 12 -23.72 19.59 -23.39
C GLY A 12 -22.59 18.60 -23.10
N ALA A 13 -22.37 17.67 -24.02
CA ALA A 13 -21.25 16.74 -24.00
C ALA A 13 -19.94 17.53 -24.16
N ILE A 14 -19.20 17.72 -23.07
CA ILE A 14 -17.81 18.20 -23.12
C ILE A 14 -16.92 16.96 -23.20
N ALA A 15 -16.59 16.54 -24.42
CA ALA A 15 -15.56 15.55 -24.68
C ALA A 15 -14.18 16.21 -24.58
N ILE A 16 -13.53 16.11 -23.41
CA ILE A 16 -12.11 16.42 -23.25
C ILE A 16 -11.32 15.15 -23.56
N ALA A 17 -11.03 14.93 -24.85
CA ALA A 17 -10.08 13.91 -25.29
C ALA A 17 -8.67 14.50 -25.23
N GLN A 18 -7.95 14.23 -24.15
CA GLN A 18 -6.50 14.42 -24.06
C GLN A 18 -5.93 13.17 -23.39
N ALA A 19 -5.58 12.17 -24.20
CA ALA A 19 -4.77 11.05 -23.74
C ALA A 19 -3.29 11.49 -23.82
N PRO A 20 -2.52 11.46 -22.73
CA PRO A 20 -1.07 11.51 -22.85
C PRO A 20 -0.61 10.18 -23.45
N ALA A 21 0.01 10.27 -24.62
CA ALA A 21 0.79 9.17 -25.19
C ALA A 21 2.00 8.92 -24.28
N ALA A 22 1.83 8.06 -23.28
CA ALA A 22 2.96 7.44 -22.61
C ALA A 22 3.51 6.37 -23.56
N ALA A 23 4.54 6.75 -24.33
CA ALA A 23 5.45 5.80 -24.94
C ALA A 23 6.07 4.97 -23.81
N GLN A 24 5.56 3.76 -23.61
CA GLN A 24 6.19 2.75 -22.79
C GLN A 24 7.11 1.96 -23.70
N ASP A 25 8.34 2.45 -23.88
CA ASP A 25 9.46 1.57 -24.18
C ASP A 25 9.68 0.70 -22.95
N ALA A 26 8.84 -0.34 -22.84
CA ALA A 26 9.01 -1.43 -21.91
C ALA A 26 10.11 -2.33 -22.46
N GLU A 27 11.36 -1.92 -22.24
CA GLU A 27 12.48 -2.85 -22.23
C GLU A 27 12.15 -3.92 -21.17
N ALA A 28 11.88 -5.15 -21.63
CA ALA A 28 11.66 -6.28 -20.75
C ALA A 28 12.97 -6.55 -19.97
N PRO A 29 12.97 -6.54 -18.63
CA PRO A 29 14.15 -6.97 -17.90
C PRO A 29 14.29 -8.48 -18.04
N THR A 30 15.25 -8.94 -18.83
CA THR A 30 15.60 -10.36 -18.93
C THR A 30 16.64 -10.69 -17.85
N THR A 31 16.20 -10.98 -16.63
CA THR A 31 17.07 -11.60 -15.62
C THR A 31 16.29 -12.52 -14.67
N ASP A 32 15.38 -13.31 -15.23
CA ASP A 32 14.70 -14.35 -14.47
C ASP A 32 15.67 -15.54 -14.28
N VAL A 33 16.19 -15.72 -13.06
CA VAL A 33 16.62 -16.98 -12.38
C VAL A 33 17.77 -16.66 -11.41
N ALA A 34 18.76 -15.84 -11.82
CA ALA A 34 19.86 -15.43 -10.93
C ALA A 34 19.40 -14.45 -9.83
N ASP A 35 18.52 -13.50 -10.20
CA ASP A 35 17.93 -12.54 -9.26
C ASP A 35 17.02 -13.20 -8.21
N GLU A 36 16.43 -14.34 -8.53
CA GLU A 36 15.50 -15.06 -7.67
C GLU A 36 16.23 -15.71 -6.48
N ALA A 37 17.42 -16.27 -6.74
CA ALA A 37 18.28 -16.86 -5.72
C ALA A 37 18.85 -15.78 -4.78
N GLU A 38 19.25 -14.63 -5.32
CA GLU A 38 19.75 -13.50 -4.54
C GLU A 38 18.62 -12.83 -3.72
N ARG A 39 17.39 -12.84 -4.24
CA ARG A 39 16.19 -12.38 -3.51
C ARG A 39 15.84 -13.28 -2.33
N LEU A 40 16.21 -14.56 -2.36
CA LEU A 40 15.99 -15.53 -1.28
C LEU A 40 17.14 -15.58 -0.28
N ASP A 41 18.28 -14.96 -0.61
CA ASP A 41 19.42 -14.89 0.28
C ASP A 41 19.07 -14.07 1.55
N PRO A 42 19.34 -14.59 2.76
CA PRO A 42 18.99 -13.93 4.01
C PRO A 42 19.77 -12.62 4.23
N ASP A 43 20.96 -12.48 3.64
CA ASP A 43 21.86 -11.34 3.82
C ASP A 43 21.70 -10.30 2.71
N ALA A 44 20.95 -10.61 1.64
CA ALA A 44 20.60 -9.65 0.61
C ALA A 44 19.81 -8.45 1.19
N VAL A 45 20.25 -7.24 0.83
CA VAL A 45 19.66 -5.98 1.30
C VAL A 45 18.49 -5.57 0.42
N ARG A 46 17.31 -5.45 1.03
CA ARG A 46 16.09 -4.97 0.38
C ARG A 46 15.68 -3.60 0.92
N CYS A 47 15.56 -2.63 0.01
CA CYS A 47 15.01 -1.31 0.32
C CYS A 47 13.52 -1.24 0.03
N GLU A 48 12.71 -0.94 1.04
CA GLU A 48 11.26 -0.78 0.92
C GLU A 48 10.80 0.63 1.32
N ARG A 49 9.79 1.16 0.62
CA ARG A 49 9.13 2.42 1.00
C ARG A 49 8.00 2.12 1.98
N ARG A 50 8.12 2.64 3.20
CA ARG A 50 7.15 2.45 4.29
C ARG A 50 6.41 3.75 4.59
N ALA A 51 5.15 3.63 4.99
CA ALA A 51 4.39 4.75 5.55
C ALA A 51 4.81 4.98 7.00
N VAL A 52 4.89 6.25 7.41
CA VAL A 52 5.19 6.60 8.80
C VAL A 52 3.90 6.58 9.60
N THR A 53 3.87 5.82 10.71
CA THR A 53 2.73 5.79 11.62
C THR A 53 2.38 7.20 12.09
N GLY A 54 1.10 7.58 12.01
CA GLY A 54 0.62 8.93 12.33
C GLY A 54 0.73 9.96 11.20
N SER A 55 1.25 9.58 10.01
CA SER A 55 1.27 10.45 8.83
C SER A 55 0.70 9.76 7.59
N ARG A 56 -0.25 10.42 6.92
CA ARG A 56 -0.86 9.89 5.68
C ARG A 56 -0.02 10.18 4.43
N ALA A 57 0.72 11.29 4.43
CA ALA A 57 1.50 11.73 3.27
C ALA A 57 2.97 11.30 3.33
N ARG A 58 3.55 11.17 4.54
CA ARG A 58 4.98 10.90 4.68
C ARG A 58 5.31 9.43 4.42
N ARG A 59 6.23 9.21 3.48
CA ARG A 59 6.83 7.91 3.18
C ARG A 59 8.33 7.99 3.43
N ILE A 60 8.90 6.94 4.03
CA ILE A 60 10.34 6.79 4.25
C ILE A 60 10.85 5.58 3.49
N ARG A 61 12.09 5.63 3.01
CA ARG A 61 12.78 4.47 2.44
C ARG A 61 13.62 3.84 3.53
N VAL A 62 13.43 2.55 3.77
CA VAL A 62 14.16 1.78 4.77
C VAL A 62 14.83 0.61 4.05
N CYS A 63 16.15 0.48 4.23
CA CYS A 63 16.94 -0.60 3.65
C CYS A 63 17.42 -1.50 4.77
N MET A 64 17.07 -2.79 4.68
CA MET A 64 17.42 -3.82 5.67
C MET A 64 17.68 -5.13 4.95
N THR A 65 18.38 -6.06 5.59
CA THR A 65 18.55 -7.41 5.03
C THR A 65 17.23 -8.18 5.05
N ASN A 66 17.11 -9.22 4.22
CA ASN A 66 15.93 -10.08 4.21
C ASN A 66 15.70 -10.76 5.57
N ALA A 67 16.76 -11.19 6.25
CA ALA A 67 16.69 -11.72 7.61
C ALA A 67 16.14 -10.69 8.61
N GLN A 68 16.58 -9.44 8.53
CA GLN A 68 16.07 -8.37 9.40
C GLN A 68 14.59 -8.06 9.12
N TRP A 69 14.18 -8.07 7.85
CA TRP A 69 12.78 -7.91 7.50
C TRP A 69 11.90 -9.03 8.05
N GLU A 70 12.40 -10.26 8.04
CA GLU A 70 11.69 -11.40 8.61
C GLU A 70 11.54 -11.29 10.12
N THR A 71 12.61 -10.95 10.84
CA THR A 71 12.56 -10.68 12.29
C THR A 71 11.53 -9.59 12.61
N LEU A 72 11.55 -8.47 11.86
CA LEU A 72 10.59 -7.38 12.07
C LEU A 72 9.13 -7.84 11.88
N ARG A 73 8.85 -8.72 10.91
CA ARG A 73 7.50 -9.27 10.70
C ARG A 73 7.07 -10.16 11.86
N ARG A 74 7.98 -11.02 12.34
CA ARG A 74 7.71 -11.93 13.46
C ARG A 74 7.42 -11.15 14.74
N ASP A 75 8.26 -10.16 15.05
CA ASP A 75 8.10 -9.34 16.24
C ASP A 75 6.82 -8.51 16.17
N GLY A 76 6.54 -7.86 15.03
CA GLY A 76 5.30 -7.12 14.84
C GLY A 76 4.03 -7.96 15.01
N ASN A 77 4.06 -9.24 14.59
CA ASN A 77 2.93 -10.16 14.82
C ASN A 77 2.78 -10.50 16.30
N ARG A 78 3.87 -10.80 17.00
CA ARG A 78 3.86 -11.09 18.44
C ARG A 78 3.30 -9.88 19.22
N ASP A 79 3.80 -8.69 18.94
CA ASP A 79 3.37 -7.46 19.60
C ASP A 79 1.87 -7.18 19.37
N ALA A 80 1.37 -7.45 18.15
CA ALA A 80 -0.05 -7.32 17.84
C ALA A 80 -0.91 -8.32 18.62
N THR A 81 -0.50 -9.59 18.68
CA THR A 81 -1.18 -10.63 19.47
C THR A 81 -1.18 -10.27 20.95
N ASP A 82 -0.03 -9.89 21.51
CA ASP A 82 0.10 -9.52 22.92
C ASP A 82 -0.79 -8.32 23.27
N THR A 83 -0.91 -7.34 22.36
CA THR A 83 -1.78 -6.18 22.55
C THR A 83 -3.26 -6.60 22.62
N ILE A 84 -3.69 -7.52 21.74
CA ILE A 84 -5.07 -8.05 21.74
C ILE A 84 -5.32 -8.86 23.00
N ASP A 85 -4.45 -9.82 23.31
CA ASP A 85 -4.62 -10.72 24.46
C ASP A 85 -4.68 -9.94 25.78
N ASN A 86 -3.83 -8.93 25.94
CA ASN A 86 -3.86 -8.07 27.12
C ASN A 86 -5.12 -7.20 27.16
N GLY A 87 -5.57 -6.66 26.03
CA GLY A 87 -6.83 -5.91 25.93
C GLY A 87 -8.05 -6.76 26.28
N THR A 88 -8.09 -8.01 25.81
CA THR A 88 -9.17 -8.96 26.12
C THR A 88 -9.22 -9.30 27.61
N ARG A 89 -8.06 -9.48 28.27
CA ARG A 89 -8.00 -9.73 29.73
C ARG A 89 -8.53 -8.56 30.56
N ILE A 90 -8.32 -7.32 30.12
CA ILE A 90 -8.86 -6.12 30.79
C ILE A 90 -10.39 -6.10 30.68
N GLY A 91 -10.96 -6.43 29.51
CA GLY A 91 -12.41 -6.46 29.30
C GLY A 91 -13.14 -7.54 30.11
N LEU A 92 -12.49 -8.67 30.39
CA LEU A 92 -13.09 -9.79 31.13
C LEU A 92 -13.07 -9.64 32.67
N ARG A 93 -12.31 -8.67 33.20
CA ARG A 93 -12.19 -8.45 34.66
C ARG A 93 -13.05 -7.28 35.18
N GLY A 94 -13.82 -6.63 34.30
CA GLY A 94 -14.67 -5.47 34.61
C GLY A 94 -16.17 -5.77 34.67
N GLY A 95 -16.59 -7.01 34.96
CA GLY A 95 -17.98 -7.43 35.10
C GLY A 95 -18.31 -7.85 36.53
#